data_AF-A0A810BKA9-F1
#
_entry.id   AF-A0A810BKA9-F1
#
_cell.length_a   1.000
_cell.length_b   1.000
_cell.length_c   1.000
_cell.angle_alpha   90.00
_cell.angle_beta   90.00
_cell.angle_gamma   90.00
#
_symmetry.space_group_name_H-M   'P 1'
#
loop_
_entity.id
_entity.type
_entity.pdbx_description
1 polymer ?
#
loop_
_entity_poly.entity_id
_entity_poly.type
_entity_poly.pdbx_seq_one_letter_code
_entity_poly.pdbx_strand_id
1 'polypeptide(L)'
;MDIDRDGEITIISLPFIETSVRFASMRQIHAAIGHFDRGDFECAATLAAAACGMLPAIDNAALPASKASSARVETIGHWLAQGTILDRTGNSRRRESIVIRTAEVAIAIHVAITRFDIAFPDQKTPQMIGFRRVYQFCKTLEDS
;
A
#
# COMPACT_ATOMS: atom_id res chain seq x y z
N MET A 1 -23.66 27.53 29.98
CA MET A 1 -22.86 26.57 30.77
C MET A 1 -23.86 25.64 31.40
N ASP A 2 -24.26 24.60 30.66
CA ASP A 2 -25.17 23.59 31.19
C ASP A 2 -24.31 22.46 31.72
N ILE A 3 -24.12 22.50 33.03
CA ILE A 3 -23.53 21.41 33.80
C ILE A 3 -24.71 20.48 34.08
N ASP A 4 -24.86 19.46 33.24
CA ASP A 4 -25.82 18.41 33.51
C ASP A 4 -25.32 17.63 34.73
N ARG A 5 -26.08 17.74 35.82
CA ARG A 5 -25.93 16.92 37.02
C ARG A 5 -26.55 15.58 36.68
N ASP A 6 -25.73 14.70 36.14
CA ASP A 6 -25.74 13.27 36.40
C ASP A 6 -24.54 12.70 35.62
N GLY A 7 -23.72 11.89 36.28
CA GLY A 7 -22.46 11.35 35.74
C GLY A 7 -22.65 10.33 34.61
N GLU A 8 -23.62 10.55 33.72
CA GLU A 8 -23.84 9.74 32.54
C GLU A 8 -22.89 10.20 31.44
N ILE A 9 -21.82 9.44 31.24
CA ILE A 9 -20.96 9.59 30.06
C ILE A 9 -21.85 9.28 28.86
N THR A 10 -22.33 10.31 28.17
CA THR A 10 -22.95 10.16 26.86
C THR A 10 -21.85 9.70 25.90
N ILE A 11 -21.70 8.38 25.73
CA ILE A 11 -20.84 7.84 24.68
C ILE A 11 -21.52 8.20 23.37
N ILE A 12 -21.07 9.29 22.76
CA ILE A 12 -21.43 9.64 21.39
C ILE A 12 -20.96 8.46 20.54
N SER A 13 -21.89 7.63 20.10
CA SER A 13 -21.60 6.51 19.20
C SER A 13 -21.07 7.10 17.90
N LEU A 14 -19.76 6.97 17.69
CA LEU A 14 -19.15 7.40 16.43
C LEU A 14 -19.74 6.55 15.30
N PRO A 15 -20.09 7.16 14.15
CA PRO A 15 -20.60 6.41 13.02
C PRO A 15 -19.59 5.32 12.62
N PHE A 16 -20.03 4.06 12.64
CA PHE A 16 -19.21 2.94 12.23
C PHE A 16 -19.28 2.76 10.71
N ILE A 17 -18.19 2.24 10.12
CA ILE A 17 -18.12 1.94 8.70
C ILE A 17 -18.02 0.43 8.56
N GLU A 18 -18.98 -0.18 7.88
CA GLU A 18 -18.84 -1.53 7.37
C GLU A 18 -17.98 -1.51 6.11
N THR A 19 -16.94 -2.35 6.06
CA THR A 19 -16.04 -2.45 4.91
C THR A 19 -15.69 -3.90 4.65
N SER A 20 -15.22 -4.18 3.44
CA SER A 20 -14.71 -5.49 3.05
C SER A 20 -13.25 -5.39 2.62
N VAL A 21 -12.57 -6.54 2.51
CA VAL A 21 -11.22 -6.64 1.93
C VAL A 21 -11.16 -5.93 0.57
N ARG A 22 -12.17 -6.13 -0.28
CA ARG A 22 -12.29 -5.47 -1.58
C ARG A 22 -12.31 -3.94 -1.44
N PHE A 23 -13.21 -3.39 -0.63
CA PHE A 23 -13.35 -1.94 -0.53
C PHE A 23 -12.16 -1.27 0.16
N ALA A 24 -11.62 -1.89 1.22
CA ALA A 24 -10.48 -1.36 1.95
C ALA A 24 -9.21 -1.33 1.08
N SER A 25 -8.87 -2.46 0.42
CA SER A 25 -7.71 -2.53 -0.47
C SER A 25 -7.83 -1.57 -1.66
N MET A 26 -9.02 -1.47 -2.28
CA MET A 26 -9.26 -0.52 -3.37
C MET A 26 -9.03 0.94 -2.93
N ARG A 27 -9.60 1.35 -1.79
CA ARG A 27 -9.45 2.71 -1.26
C ARG A 27 -8.01 3.03 -0.87
N GLN A 28 -7.30 2.07 -0.29
CA GLN A 28 -5.88 2.22 0.01
C GLN A 28 -5.04 2.39 -1.26
N ILE A 29 -5.32 1.64 -2.32
CA ILE A 29 -4.66 1.80 -3.62
C ILE A 29 -4.95 3.19 -4.23
N HIS A 30 -6.20 3.63 -4.21
CA HIS A 30 -6.57 4.97 -4.70
C HIS A 30 -5.86 6.09 -3.96
N ALA A 31 -5.82 5.98 -2.63
CA ALA A 31 -5.11 6.94 -1.79
C ALA A 31 -3.59 6.88 -2.04
N ALA A 32 -3.02 5.68 -2.24
CA ALA A 32 -1.62 5.52 -2.57
C ALA A 32 -1.25 6.23 -3.89
N ILE A 33 -2.08 6.09 -4.93
CA ILE A 33 -1.90 6.81 -6.21
C ILE A 33 -1.98 8.32 -5.98
N GLY A 34 -2.99 8.80 -5.25
CA GLY A 34 -3.16 10.23 -4.98
C GLY A 34 -2.00 10.84 -4.19
N HIS A 35 -1.41 10.10 -3.24
CA HIS A 35 -0.22 10.52 -2.51
C HIS A 35 1.04 10.47 -3.40
N PHE A 36 1.16 9.47 -4.26
CA PHE A 36 2.27 9.38 -5.21
C PHE A 36 2.30 10.59 -6.14
N ASP A 37 1.15 10.98 -6.69
CA ASP A 37 1.02 12.13 -7.60
C ASP A 37 1.39 13.47 -6.91
N ARG A 38 1.25 13.54 -5.58
CA ARG A 38 1.63 14.71 -4.76
C ARG A 38 3.09 14.67 -4.28
N GLY A 39 3.80 13.55 -4.47
CA GLY A 39 5.15 13.35 -3.94
C GLY A 39 5.21 12.86 -2.48
N ASP A 40 4.07 12.47 -1.89
CA ASP A 40 3.99 11.95 -0.52
C ASP A 40 4.38 10.46 -0.48
N PHE A 41 5.65 10.16 -0.80
CA PHE A 41 6.12 8.80 -1.10
C PHE A 41 6.01 7.82 0.06
N GLU A 42 6.22 8.27 1.30
CA GLU A 42 6.08 7.43 2.50
C GLU A 42 4.61 7.03 2.73
N CYS A 43 3.68 7.96 2.57
CA CYS A 43 2.25 7.70 2.67
C CYS A 43 1.79 6.76 1.56
N ALA A 44 2.22 7.01 0.32
CA ALA A 44 1.92 6.17 -0.82
C ALA A 44 2.41 4.72 -0.63
N ALA A 45 3.66 4.55 -0.19
CA ALA A 45 4.24 3.23 0.07
C ALA A 45 3.52 2.50 1.21
N THR A 46 3.18 3.22 2.29
CA THR A 46 2.44 2.67 3.44
C THR A 46 1.08 2.12 3.01
N LEU A 47 0.32 2.92 2.26
CA LEU A 47 -1.02 2.54 1.80
C LEU A 47 -0.97 1.40 0.79
N ALA A 48 0.01 1.38 -0.12
CA ALA A 48 0.21 0.27 -1.04
C ALA A 48 0.57 -1.03 -0.30
N ALA A 49 1.44 -0.96 0.72
CA ALA A 49 1.81 -2.09 1.55
C ALA A 49 0.61 -2.63 2.36
N ALA A 50 -0.19 -1.73 2.95
CA ALA A 50 -1.42 -2.09 3.64
C ALA A 50 -2.39 -2.84 2.70
N ALA A 51 -2.57 -2.35 1.47
CA ALA A 51 -3.45 -2.99 0.49
C ALA A 51 -2.93 -4.40 0.13
N CYS A 52 -1.62 -4.54 -0.10
CA CYS A 52 -0.97 -5.82 -0.36
C CYS A 52 -1.16 -6.83 0.78
N GLY A 53 -1.18 -6.37 2.04
CA GLY A 53 -1.38 -7.23 3.22
C GLY A 53 -2.80 -7.79 3.35
N MET A 54 -3.79 -7.15 2.70
CA MET A 54 -5.18 -7.64 2.68
C MET A 54 -5.48 -8.56 1.49
N LEU A 55 -4.58 -8.61 0.50
CA LEU A 55 -4.78 -9.30 -0.77
C LEU A 55 -3.96 -10.60 -0.82
N PRO A 56 -4.38 -11.60 -1.62
CA PRO A 56 -3.63 -12.83 -1.76
C PRO A 56 -2.18 -12.56 -2.14
N ALA A 57 -1.27 -13.29 -1.51
CA ALA A 57 0.13 -13.30 -1.92
C ALA A 57 0.20 -13.81 -3.38
N ILE A 58 0.87 -13.05 -4.23
CA ILE A 58 1.22 -13.53 -5.56
C ILE A 58 2.55 -14.25 -5.42
N ASP A 59 2.65 -15.44 -6.00
CA ASP A 59 3.94 -16.09 -6.17
C ASP A 59 4.81 -15.18 -7.05
N ASN A 60 5.93 -14.71 -6.52
CA ASN A 60 6.80 -13.70 -7.14
C ASN A 60 7.32 -14.11 -8.54
N ALA A 61 7.07 -15.36 -8.96
CA ALA A 61 7.28 -15.85 -10.31
C ALA A 61 6.32 -15.26 -11.37
N ALA A 62 5.12 -14.81 -10.98
CA ALA A 62 4.15 -14.20 -11.89
C ALA A 62 4.37 -12.68 -12.12
N LEU A 63 5.32 -12.07 -11.40
CA LEU A 63 5.73 -10.69 -11.58
C LEU A 63 7.00 -10.63 -12.45
N PRO A 64 7.09 -9.79 -13.49
CA PRO A 64 8.25 -9.74 -14.36
C PRO A 64 9.54 -9.38 -13.58
N ALA A 65 10.53 -10.27 -13.68
CA ALA A 65 11.98 -10.21 -13.36
C ALA A 65 12.49 -9.61 -12.04
N SER A 66 11.71 -8.96 -11.18
CA SER A 66 12.26 -8.37 -9.95
C SER A 66 11.76 -9.04 -8.67
N LYS A 67 12.20 -10.28 -8.39
CA LYS A 67 12.13 -10.85 -7.03
C LYS A 67 12.78 -9.91 -5.99
N ALA A 68 13.78 -9.14 -6.41
CA ALA A 68 14.37 -8.06 -5.62
C ALA A 68 13.41 -6.90 -5.32
N SER A 69 12.45 -6.58 -6.21
CA SER A 69 11.55 -5.44 -5.99
C SER A 69 10.37 -5.77 -5.08
N SER A 70 9.80 -6.99 -5.14
CA SER A 70 8.74 -7.36 -4.18
C SER A 70 9.28 -7.45 -2.75
N ALA A 71 10.44 -8.11 -2.56
CA ALA A 71 11.09 -8.18 -1.26
C ALA A 71 11.48 -6.79 -0.72
N ARG A 72 11.87 -5.87 -1.61
CA ARG A 72 12.17 -4.48 -1.26
C ARG A 72 10.91 -3.72 -0.84
N VAL A 73 9.82 -3.86 -1.58
CA VAL A 73 8.51 -3.26 -1.23
C VAL A 73 8.02 -3.77 0.12
N GLU A 74 8.13 -5.07 0.39
CA GLU A 74 7.79 -5.67 1.68
C GLU A 74 8.68 -5.11 2.80
N THR A 75 9.99 -4.96 2.55
CA THR A 75 10.91 -4.33 3.51
C THR A 75 10.52 -2.88 3.83
N ILE A 76 10.19 -2.09 2.81
CA ILE A 76 9.77 -0.69 2.98
C ILE A 76 8.46 -0.62 3.78
N GLY A 77 7.46 -1.43 3.41
CA GLY A 77 6.19 -1.48 4.13
C GLY A 77 6.35 -1.90 5.59
N HIS A 78 7.19 -2.91 5.85
CA HIS A 78 7.48 -3.35 7.21
C HIS A 78 8.20 -2.27 8.03
N TRP A 79 9.18 -1.58 7.43
CA TRP A 79 9.88 -0.49 8.09
C TRP A 79 8.97 0.70 8.38
N LEU A 80 8.12 1.11 7.43
CA LEU A 80 7.16 2.19 7.64
C LEU A 80 6.14 1.85 8.74
N ALA A 81 5.79 0.58 8.89
CA ALA A 81 4.84 0.14 9.91
C ALA A 81 5.47 -0.04 11.30
N GLN A 82 6.75 -0.43 11.39
CA GLN A 82 7.36 -0.94 12.63
C GLN A 82 8.73 -0.33 12.99
N GLY A 83 9.33 0.47 12.10
CA GLY A 83 10.69 0.99 12.27
C GLY A 83 11.79 -0.09 12.18
N THR A 84 11.45 -1.26 11.63
CA THR A 84 12.35 -2.42 11.58
C THR A 84 12.53 -2.97 10.17
N ILE A 85 13.63 -3.67 9.91
CA ILE A 85 13.86 -4.42 8.67
C ILE A 85 13.98 -5.90 9.01
N LEU A 86 13.38 -6.75 8.17
CA LEU A 86 13.58 -8.19 8.20
C LEU A 86 14.87 -8.52 7.46
N ASP A 87 15.78 -9.26 8.12
CA ASP A 87 16.92 -9.84 7.43
C ASP A 87 16.50 -11.09 6.63
N ARG A 88 17.45 -11.67 5.89
CA ARG A 88 17.20 -12.86 5.06
C ARG A 88 16.81 -14.11 5.88
N THR A 89 17.02 -14.10 7.19
CA THR A 89 16.65 -15.19 8.09
C THR A 89 15.34 -14.90 8.84
N GLY A 90 14.67 -13.78 8.55
CA GLY A 90 13.39 -13.39 9.13
C GLY A 90 13.51 -12.67 10.48
N ASN A 91 14.73 -12.36 10.94
CA ASN A 91 14.90 -11.60 12.17
C ASN A 91 14.66 -10.11 11.91
N SER A 92 13.87 -9.50 12.80
CA SER A 92 13.61 -8.08 12.79
C SER A 92 14.73 -7.32 13.52
N ARG A 93 15.26 -6.28 12.89
CA ARG A 93 16.20 -5.35 13.53
C ARG A 93 15.70 -3.92 13.38
N ARG A 94 15.72 -3.17 14.47
CA ARG A 94 15.46 -1.72 14.45
C ARG A 94 16.48 -1.04 13.54
N ARG A 95 15.98 -0.14 12.70
CA ARG A 95 16.82 0.65 11.81
C ARG A 95 16.28 2.06 11.80
N GLU A 96 17.11 3.03 12.17
CA GLU A 96 16.68 4.42 12.28
C GLU A 96 16.37 5.07 10.93
N SER A 97 16.99 4.60 9.84
CA SER A 97 16.73 5.17 8.51
C SER A 97 16.84 4.19 7.36
N ILE A 98 16.01 4.43 6.34
CA ILE A 98 16.06 3.77 5.04
C ILE A 98 15.99 4.80 3.92
N VAL A 99 16.50 4.43 2.75
CA VAL A 99 16.28 5.20 1.52
C VAL A 99 15.11 4.56 0.78
N ILE A 100 14.09 5.36 0.47
CA ILE A 100 12.96 4.95 -0.35
C ILE A 100 13.08 5.69 -1.68
N ARG A 101 13.25 4.94 -2.77
CA ARG A 101 13.26 5.53 -4.12
C ARG A 101 11.84 5.64 -4.65
N THR A 102 11.57 6.68 -5.43
CA THR A 102 10.29 6.91 -6.10
C THR A 102 9.85 5.70 -6.94
N ALA A 103 10.80 5.08 -7.66
CA ALA A 103 10.56 3.85 -8.42
C ALA A 103 10.10 2.68 -7.53
N GLU A 104 10.62 2.54 -6.31
CA GLU A 104 10.20 1.48 -5.37
C GLU A 104 8.75 1.69 -4.92
N VAL A 105 8.32 2.94 -4.74
CA VAL A 105 6.92 3.27 -4.42
C VAL A 105 5.99 3.00 -5.60
N ALA A 106 6.41 3.37 -6.81
CA ALA A 106 5.63 3.07 -8.02
C ALA A 106 5.46 1.55 -8.21
N ILE A 107 6.51 0.77 -7.94
CA ILE A 107 6.43 -0.69 -7.95
C ILE A 107 5.48 -1.21 -6.87
N ALA A 108 5.52 -0.66 -5.65
CA ALA A 108 4.61 -1.05 -4.58
C ALA A 108 3.14 -0.89 -4.99
N ILE A 109 2.79 0.26 -5.58
CA ILE A 109 1.44 0.55 -6.08
C ILE A 109 1.08 -0.41 -7.22
N HIS A 110 2.00 -0.66 -8.15
CA HIS A 110 1.78 -1.61 -9.23
C HIS A 110 1.52 -3.04 -8.72
N VAL A 111 2.29 -3.51 -7.74
CA VAL A 111 2.09 -4.83 -7.10
C VAL A 111 0.73 -4.89 -6.41
N ALA A 112 0.33 -3.85 -5.66
CA ALA A 112 -0.99 -3.79 -5.02
C ALA A 112 -2.12 -3.86 -6.05
N ILE A 113 -2.02 -3.11 -7.15
CA ILE A 113 -2.97 -3.15 -8.27
C ILE A 113 -3.03 -4.54 -8.91
N THR A 114 -1.91 -5.22 -9.09
CA THR A 114 -1.86 -6.58 -9.66
C THR A 114 -2.45 -7.62 -8.70
N ARG A 115 -2.20 -7.52 -7.39
CA ARG A 115 -2.83 -8.36 -6.37
C ARG A 115 -4.34 -8.17 -6.34
N PHE A 116 -4.78 -6.91 -6.46
CA PHE A 116 -6.20 -6.57 -6.49
C PHE A 116 -6.87 -7.17 -7.73
N ASP A 117 -6.22 -7.07 -8.88
CA ASP A 117 -6.68 -7.65 -10.15
C ASP A 117 -6.87 -9.17 -10.04
N ILE A 118 -5.90 -9.88 -9.46
CA ILE A 118 -6.00 -11.33 -9.27
C ILE A 118 -7.15 -11.70 -8.31
N ALA A 119 -7.33 -10.94 -7.23
CA ALA A 119 -8.39 -11.18 -6.27
C ALA A 119 -9.79 -10.79 -6.78
N PHE A 120 -9.86 -9.75 -7.63
CA PHE A 120 -11.10 -9.15 -8.12
C PHE A 120 -10.98 -8.74 -9.61
N PRO A 121 -10.91 -9.70 -10.55
CA PRO A 121 -10.54 -9.47 -11.97
C PRO A 121 -11.36 -8.39 -12.70
N ASP A 122 -12.65 -8.30 -12.37
CA ASP A 122 -13.60 -7.40 -13.05
C ASP A 122 -13.92 -6.12 -12.28
N GLN A 123 -13.16 -5.84 -11.21
CA GLN A 123 -13.43 -4.71 -10.30
C GLN A 123 -12.36 -3.62 -10.37
N LYS A 124 -11.48 -3.67 -11.39
CA LYS A 124 -10.48 -2.62 -11.63
C LYS A 124 -11.15 -1.29 -11.91
N THR A 125 -10.58 -0.25 -11.33
CA THR A 125 -11.06 1.12 -11.50
C THR A 125 -10.24 1.86 -12.57
N PRO A 126 -10.81 2.91 -13.19
CA PRO A 126 -10.08 3.73 -14.16
C PRO A 126 -8.76 4.30 -13.62
N GLN A 127 -8.72 4.69 -12.34
CA GLN A 127 -7.51 5.22 -11.70
C GLN A 127 -6.38 4.18 -11.66
N MET A 128 -6.70 2.94 -11.29
CA MET A 128 -5.73 1.84 -11.26
C MET A 128 -5.22 1.50 -12.67
N ILE A 129 -6.12 1.51 -13.66
CA ILE A 129 -5.77 1.26 -15.07
C ILE A 129 -4.85 2.38 -15.58
N GLY A 130 -5.17 3.64 -15.27
CA GLY A 130 -4.37 4.81 -15.64
C GLY A 130 -2.94 4.71 -15.11
N PHE A 131 -2.81 4.45 -13.80
CA PHE A 131 -1.49 4.30 -13.17
C PHE A 131 -0.67 3.16 -13.81
N ARG A 132 -1.29 2.00 -14.08
CA ARG A 132 -0.61 0.85 -14.70
C ARG A 132 -0.01 1.21 -16.07
N ARG A 133 -0.73 1.97 -16.89
CA ARG A 133 -0.25 2.41 -18.22
C ARG A 133 0.95 3.35 -18.12
N VAL A 134 0.87 4.35 -17.24
CA VAL A 134 1.97 5.30 -17.01
C VAL A 134 3.22 4.56 -16.52
N TYR A 135 3.06 3.67 -15.55
CA TYR A 135 4.16 2.87 -15.02
C TYR A 135 4.84 2.01 -16.10
N GLN A 136 4.05 1.33 -16.94
CA GLN A 136 4.58 0.52 -18.04
C GLN A 136 5.37 1.36 -19.06
N PHE A 137 4.85 2.55 -19.40
CA PHE A 137 5.52 3.47 -20.31
C PHE A 137 6.86 3.97 -19.75
N CYS A 138 6.90 4.37 -18.47
CA CYS A 138 8.14 4.81 -17.84
C CYS A 138 9.18 3.69 -17.77
N LYS A 139 8.76 2.46 -17.45
CA LYS A 139 9.66 1.30 -17.42
C LYS A 139 10.31 1.04 -18.78
N THR A 140 9.56 1.13 -19.88
CA THR A 140 10.11 0.91 -21.22
C THR A 140 11.15 1.95 -21.65
N LEU A 141 11.09 3.16 -21.10
CA LEU A 141 12.07 4.22 -21.37
C LEU A 141 13.39 4.04 -20.59
N GLU A 142 13.34 3.42 -19.40
CA GLU A 142 14.54 3.13 -18.59
C GLU A 142 15.35 1.93 -19.14
N ASP A 143 14.69 1.03 -19.87
CA ASP A 143 15.29 -0.18 -20.46
C ASP A 143 15.81 0.03 -21.91
N SER A 144 15.66 1.24 -22.49
CA SER A 144 16.08 1.60 -23.87
C SER A 144 17.36 2.43 -23.90
#